data_AF-A0AA95FAE1-F1
#
_entry.id   AF-A0AA95FAE1-F1
#
_cell.length_a   1.000
_cell.length_b   1.000
_cell.length_c   1.000
_cell.angle_alpha   90.00
_cell.angle_beta   90.00
_cell.angle_gamma   90.00
#
_symmetry.space_group_name_H-M   'P 1'
#
loop_
_entity.id
_entity.type
_entity.pdbx_description
1 polymer ?
#
loop_
_entity_poly.entity_id
_entity_poly.type
_entity_poly.pdbx_seq_one_letter_code
_entity_poly.pdbx_strand_id
1 'polypeptide(L)'
;MPAPDDRTVSRRTVIGAVWATPIVAVAVAAPLAAASEVDPVAVTADTSSATRFTLYLTTTQTLPAGVTVDVNIDGTANQWAINSSGSIPASWSQSRSGSRGARLVSGAIVEPGTLTFALGLAGIGSYPGTVVTVTDADGALLATLTIAL
;
A
#
# COMPACT_ATOMS: atom_id res chain seq x y z
N MET A 1 -41.87 -38.46 54.20
CA MET A 1 -40.96 -37.85 55.19
C MET A 1 -39.68 -38.68 55.19
N PRO A 2 -38.49 -38.07 55.02
CA PRO A 2 -37.34 -38.71 54.33
C PRO A 2 -36.33 -39.39 55.26
N ALA A 3 -35.50 -40.27 54.70
CA ALA A 3 -34.18 -40.69 55.20
C ALA A 3 -33.35 -41.25 53.99
N PRO A 4 -32.01 -41.42 54.08
CA PRO A 4 -31.04 -40.46 53.52
C PRO A 4 -30.08 -41.06 52.47
N ASP A 5 -29.38 -40.15 51.79
CA ASP A 5 -28.07 -40.23 51.10
C ASP A 5 -27.63 -41.53 50.40
N ASP A 6 -27.27 -41.41 49.12
CA ASP A 6 -25.90 -41.78 48.75
C ASP A 6 -25.35 -40.99 47.56
N ARG A 7 -24.06 -40.69 47.66
CA ARG A 7 -23.29 -39.81 46.80
C ARG A 7 -22.92 -40.52 45.50
N THR A 8 -23.05 -39.84 44.37
CA THR A 8 -22.05 -39.96 43.32
C THR A 8 -21.88 -38.63 42.60
N VAL A 9 -20.83 -37.91 42.99
CA VAL A 9 -20.31 -36.75 42.27
C VAL A 9 -19.80 -37.25 40.91
N SER A 10 -20.54 -36.99 39.85
CA SER A 10 -20.02 -37.08 38.48
C SER A 10 -19.84 -35.67 37.95
N ARG A 11 -18.63 -35.13 38.14
CA ARG A 11 -18.19 -33.88 37.49
C ARG A 11 -17.94 -34.19 36.01
N ARG A 12 -18.98 -34.10 35.20
CA ARG A 12 -18.84 -34.21 33.75
C ARG A 12 -18.57 -32.82 33.17
N THR A 13 -17.28 -32.53 32.98
CA THR A 13 -16.77 -31.38 32.24
C THR A 13 -17.35 -31.39 30.82
N VAL A 14 -18.18 -30.40 30.48
CA VAL A 14 -18.60 -30.15 29.10
C VAL A 14 -17.58 -29.21 28.49
N ILE A 15 -16.67 -29.78 27.68
CA ILE A 15 -15.72 -29.02 26.87
C ILE A 15 -16.48 -28.47 25.67
N GLY A 16 -16.61 -27.14 25.61
CA GLY A 16 -17.22 -26.44 24.50
C GLY A 16 -16.42 -26.63 23.21
N ALA A 17 -17.08 -27.13 22.17
CA ALA A 17 -16.55 -27.15 20.81
C ALA A 17 -16.65 -25.73 20.22
N VAL A 18 -15.67 -24.88 20.52
CA VAL A 18 -15.43 -23.66 19.74
C VAL A 18 -14.56 -24.08 18.57
N TRP A 19 -15.11 -24.01 17.37
CA TRP A 19 -14.38 -24.22 16.13
C TRP A 19 -13.31 -23.14 16.02
N ALA A 20 -12.09 -23.47 16.42
CA ALA A 20 -10.92 -22.62 16.28
C ALA A 20 -10.53 -22.59 14.80
N THR A 21 -10.66 -21.43 14.17
CA THR A 21 -9.98 -21.16 12.91
C THR A 21 -8.47 -21.17 13.18
N PRO A 22 -7.64 -21.81 12.35
CA PRO A 22 -6.20 -21.73 12.52
C PRO A 22 -5.74 -20.32 12.19
N ILE A 23 -5.37 -19.56 13.23
CA ILE A 23 -4.57 -18.34 13.08
C ILE A 23 -3.16 -18.80 12.76
N VAL A 24 -2.73 -18.64 11.50
CA VAL A 24 -1.33 -18.82 11.12
C VAL A 24 -0.56 -17.58 11.61
N ALA A 25 0.00 -17.66 12.81
CA ALA A 25 0.95 -16.67 13.30
C ALA A 25 2.33 -16.97 12.70
N VAL A 26 2.71 -16.27 11.63
CA VAL A 26 4.08 -16.29 11.13
C VAL A 26 4.91 -15.36 12.02
N ALA A 27 5.60 -15.92 13.01
CA ALA A 27 6.63 -15.21 13.75
C ALA A 27 7.92 -15.18 12.88
N VAL A 28 8.12 -14.10 12.13
CA VAL A 28 9.45 -13.83 11.54
C VAL A 28 10.32 -13.20 12.61
N ALA A 29 11.43 -13.85 12.92
CA ALA A 29 12.43 -13.37 13.86
C ALA A 29 13.00 -12.01 13.38
N ALA A 30 12.94 -11.01 14.25
CA ALA A 30 13.52 -9.70 14.03
C ALA A 30 15.06 -9.79 13.90
N PRO A 31 15.69 -9.16 12.90
CA PRO A 31 16.98 -8.57 13.15
C PRO A 31 16.75 -7.34 14.04
N LEU A 32 17.38 -7.34 15.20
CA LEU A 32 17.49 -6.19 16.08
C LEU A 32 18.33 -5.10 15.37
N ALA A 33 17.68 -4.34 14.48
CA ALA A 33 18.16 -3.07 13.96
C ALA A 33 17.17 -2.00 14.45
N ALA A 34 17.72 -0.83 14.76
CA ALA A 34 17.11 0.28 15.49
C ALA A 34 15.62 0.55 15.16
N ALA A 35 14.89 0.99 16.19
CA ALA A 35 13.53 1.52 16.18
C ALA A 35 12.99 1.89 14.79
N SER A 36 11.96 1.17 14.30
CA SER A 36 11.23 1.61 13.12
C SER A 36 10.41 2.84 13.50
N GLU A 37 11.00 4.00 13.24
CA GLU A 37 10.30 5.24 12.98
C GLU A 37 9.15 4.94 12.00
N VAL A 38 8.03 5.65 12.16
CA VAL A 38 6.95 5.67 11.16
C VAL A 38 7.60 5.88 9.80
N ASP A 39 7.35 4.98 8.84
CA ASP A 39 7.87 5.12 7.47
C ASP A 39 7.66 6.58 7.04
N PRO A 40 8.72 7.32 6.63
CA PRO A 40 8.62 8.76 6.40
C PRO A 40 7.59 9.07 5.32
N VAL A 41 7.27 8.07 4.48
CA VAL A 41 6.42 8.18 3.32
C VAL A 41 5.46 6.98 3.25
N ALA A 42 4.17 7.26 3.09
CA ALA A 42 3.16 6.29 2.71
C ALA A 42 2.64 6.60 1.30
N VAL A 43 2.41 5.56 0.51
CA VAL A 43 1.80 5.71 -0.83
C VAL A 43 0.56 4.82 -0.94
N THR A 44 -0.53 5.40 -1.45
CA THR A 44 -1.80 4.69 -1.69
C THR A 44 -2.35 5.07 -3.06
N ALA A 45 -3.28 4.27 -3.58
CA ALA A 45 -3.90 4.50 -4.88
C ALA A 45 -5.42 4.33 -4.80
N ASP A 46 -6.15 5.17 -5.54
CA ASP A 46 -7.56 4.97 -5.84
C ASP A 46 -7.70 4.43 -7.27
N THR A 47 -8.19 3.19 -7.33
CA THR A 47 -8.38 2.38 -8.53
C THR A 47 -9.85 2.25 -8.93
N SER A 48 -10.73 3.09 -8.39
CA SER A 48 -12.19 3.01 -8.63
C SER A 48 -12.60 3.51 -10.02
N SER A 49 -11.78 4.36 -10.65
CA SER A 49 -12.05 4.89 -11.99
C SER A 49 -11.51 3.96 -13.07
N ALA A 50 -12.12 3.94 -14.25
CA ALA A 50 -11.62 3.20 -15.41
C ALA A 50 -10.74 4.07 -16.34
N THR A 51 -10.71 5.39 -16.13
CA THR A 51 -10.05 6.36 -17.03
C THR A 51 -9.05 7.27 -16.32
N ARG A 52 -8.98 7.18 -14.99
CA ARG A 52 -8.05 7.92 -14.14
C ARG A 52 -7.46 7.01 -13.09
N PHE A 53 -6.18 7.18 -12.84
CA PHE A 53 -5.46 6.52 -11.76
C PHE A 53 -4.97 7.57 -10.77
N THR A 54 -5.53 7.57 -9.56
CA THR A 54 -5.16 8.57 -8.55
C THR A 54 -4.19 7.96 -7.55
N LEU A 55 -3.10 8.65 -7.28
CA LEU A 55 -2.11 8.32 -6.27
C LEU A 55 -2.11 9.36 -5.17
N TYR A 56 -1.96 8.89 -3.94
CA TYR A 56 -1.76 9.73 -2.77
C TYR A 56 -0.40 9.41 -2.17
N LEU A 57 0.45 10.43 -2.05
CA LEU A 57 1.73 10.37 -1.37
C LEU A 57 1.60 11.15 -0.07
N THR A 58 1.61 10.46 1.06
CA THR A 58 1.56 11.08 2.38
C THR A 58 2.95 11.03 2.99
N THR A 59 3.53 12.19 3.26
CA THR A 59 4.81 12.30 3.97
C THR A 59 4.60 12.93 5.35
N THR A 60 5.31 12.41 6.34
CA THR A 60 5.32 12.97 7.71
C THR A 60 6.48 13.94 7.94
N GLN A 61 7.41 14.01 6.99
CA GLN A 61 8.65 14.78 7.08
C GLN A 61 8.85 15.63 5.83
N THR A 62 9.67 16.68 5.95
CA THR A 62 10.09 17.48 4.80
C THR A 62 11.10 16.66 3.98
N LEU A 63 10.82 16.44 2.69
CA LEU A 63 11.72 15.74 1.78
C LEU A 63 12.42 16.73 0.83
N PRO A 64 13.68 16.49 0.45
CA PRO A 64 14.40 17.35 -0.48
C PRO A 64 13.75 17.39 -1.87
N ALA A 65 14.13 18.37 -2.68
CA ALA A 65 13.77 18.37 -4.10
C ALA A 65 14.41 17.17 -4.82
N GLY A 66 13.73 16.61 -5.82
CA GLY A 66 14.20 15.45 -6.57
C GLY A 66 13.56 14.12 -6.17
N VAL A 67 12.61 14.12 -5.23
CA VAL A 67 11.79 12.93 -4.91
C VAL A 67 11.12 12.45 -6.18
N THR A 68 11.28 11.15 -6.45
CA THR A 68 10.74 10.50 -7.64
C THR A 68 9.62 9.54 -7.24
N VAL A 69 8.49 9.60 -7.96
CA VAL A 69 7.44 8.57 -7.93
C VAL A 69 7.39 7.91 -9.30
N ASP A 70 7.84 6.68 -9.37
CA ASP A 70 7.79 5.86 -10.58
C ASP A 70 6.56 4.94 -10.50
N VAL A 71 5.73 5.01 -11.54
CA VAL A 71 4.58 4.13 -11.74
C VAL A 71 4.95 3.17 -12.86
N ASN A 72 5.34 1.97 -12.48
CA ASN A 72 5.63 0.90 -13.42
C ASN A 72 4.39 0.05 -13.64
N ILE A 73 3.94 0.01 -14.88
CA ILE A 73 2.80 -0.78 -15.32
C ILE A 73 3.39 -1.94 -16.11
N ASP A 74 3.78 -2.98 -15.39
CA ASP A 74 4.37 -4.17 -15.97
C ASP A 74 3.35 -5.30 -16.02
N GLY A 75 3.39 -6.10 -17.08
CA GLY A 75 2.49 -7.23 -17.25
C GLY A 75 1.45 -7.05 -18.36
N THR A 76 1.21 -8.16 -19.05
CA THR A 76 0.23 -8.32 -20.13
C THR A 76 -1.22 -8.12 -19.69
N ALA A 77 -1.50 -8.19 -18.38
CA ALA A 77 -2.82 -7.99 -17.79
C ALA A 77 -3.27 -6.52 -17.75
N ASN A 78 -2.35 -5.57 -17.90
CA ASN A 78 -2.65 -4.15 -17.90
C ASN A 78 -3.14 -3.72 -19.30
N GLN A 79 -4.35 -3.17 -19.40
CA GLN A 79 -4.98 -2.80 -20.68
C GLN A 79 -4.89 -1.29 -20.99
N TRP A 80 -4.07 -0.54 -20.26
CA TRP A 80 -3.96 0.90 -20.37
C TRP A 80 -2.49 1.37 -20.43
N ALA A 81 -2.33 2.64 -20.76
CA ALA A 81 -1.09 3.40 -20.67
C ALA A 81 -1.40 4.77 -20.06
N ILE A 82 -0.41 5.37 -19.37
CA ILE A 82 -0.55 6.72 -18.83
C ILE A 82 -0.47 7.75 -19.97
N ASN A 83 -1.42 8.66 -20.01
CA ASN A 83 -1.39 9.84 -20.86
C ASN A 83 -1.25 11.13 -20.01
N SER A 84 -1.01 12.25 -20.68
CA SER A 84 -0.76 13.55 -20.06
C SER A 84 -2.02 14.33 -19.65
N SER A 85 -3.21 13.74 -19.73
CA SER A 85 -4.49 14.44 -19.40
C SER A 85 -4.81 14.47 -17.89
N GLY A 86 -3.83 14.10 -17.07
CA GLY A 86 -3.91 14.08 -15.61
C GLY A 86 -3.75 15.45 -14.94
N SER A 87 -3.74 15.46 -13.60
CA SER A 87 -3.38 16.60 -12.76
C SER A 87 -2.30 16.21 -11.77
N ILE A 88 -1.22 16.97 -11.73
CA ILE A 88 -0.11 16.80 -10.79
C ILE A 88 0.15 18.13 -10.06
N PRO A 89 0.75 18.13 -8.87
CA PRO A 89 1.11 19.36 -8.19
C PRO A 89 2.03 20.25 -9.04
N ALA A 90 1.89 21.57 -8.97
CA ALA A 90 2.59 22.51 -9.85
C ALA A 90 4.13 22.46 -9.75
N SER A 91 4.66 22.08 -8.59
CA SER A 91 6.09 21.89 -8.37
C SER A 91 6.61 20.55 -8.88
N TRP A 92 5.77 19.72 -9.50
CA TRP A 92 6.13 18.40 -10.00
C TRP A 92 6.10 18.37 -11.51
N SER A 93 6.99 17.56 -12.07
CA SER A 93 7.02 17.23 -13.49
C SER A 93 6.60 15.78 -13.70
N GLN A 94 5.96 15.51 -14.84
CA GLN A 94 5.64 14.16 -15.28
C GLN A 94 6.38 13.87 -16.57
N SER A 95 6.94 12.67 -16.66
CA SER A 95 7.50 12.11 -17.89
C SER A 95 7.02 10.67 -18.06
N ARG A 96 7.17 10.13 -19.27
CA ARG A 96 6.82 8.74 -19.56
C ARG A 96 7.90 7.81 -18.99
N SER A 97 7.48 6.72 -18.35
CA SER A 97 8.39 5.66 -17.87
C SER A 97 8.07 4.36 -18.63
N GLY A 98 9.00 3.90 -19.45
CA GLY A 98 8.77 2.75 -20.34
C GLY A 98 7.63 2.96 -21.34
N SER A 99 6.96 1.87 -21.73
CA SER A 99 5.89 1.92 -22.75
C SER A 99 4.54 2.35 -22.17
N ARG A 100 4.29 2.13 -20.88
CA ARG A 100 2.96 2.35 -20.25
C ARG A 100 3.01 3.17 -18.97
N GLY A 101 4.14 3.20 -18.28
CA GLY A 101 4.31 3.86 -16.99
C GLY A 101 4.53 5.36 -17.06
N ALA A 102 4.69 5.96 -15.89
CA ALA A 102 5.03 7.37 -15.73
C ALA A 102 6.04 7.56 -14.61
N ARG A 103 6.82 8.63 -14.72
CA ARG A 103 7.73 9.10 -13.70
C ARG A 103 7.36 10.51 -13.31
N LEU A 104 7.13 10.72 -12.02
CA LEU A 104 6.84 12.03 -11.43
C LEU A 104 8.07 12.47 -10.64
N VAL A 105 8.52 13.70 -10.81
CA VAL A 105 9.71 14.22 -10.09
C VAL A 105 9.40 15.56 -9.46
N SER A 106 9.70 15.71 -8.17
CA SER A 106 9.57 16.98 -7.47
C SER A 106 10.67 17.95 -7.89
N GLY A 107 10.28 19.14 -8.34
CA GLY A 107 11.18 20.26 -8.64
C GLY A 107 11.46 21.16 -7.43
N ALA A 108 10.78 20.92 -6.31
CA ALA A 108 10.93 21.67 -5.07
C ALA A 108 10.88 20.72 -3.86
N ILE A 109 11.21 21.26 -2.69
CA ILE A 109 11.04 20.59 -1.40
C ILE A 109 9.59 20.13 -1.25
N VAL A 110 9.40 18.92 -0.72
CA VAL A 110 8.09 18.35 -0.43
C VAL A 110 7.81 18.52 1.05
N GLU A 111 6.82 19.35 1.38
CA GLU A 111 6.42 19.56 2.77
C GLU A 111 5.60 18.37 3.32
N PRO A 112 5.57 18.18 4.64
CA PRO A 112 4.69 17.22 5.30
C PRO A 112 3.23 17.40 4.87
N GLY A 113 2.56 16.30 4.57
CA GLY A 113 1.17 16.30 4.10
C GLY A 113 0.90 15.25 3.04
N THR A 114 -0.30 15.32 2.45
CA THR A 114 -0.74 14.42 1.38
C THR A 114 -0.75 15.15 0.05
N LEU A 115 0.04 14.66 -0.90
CA LEU A 115 0.01 15.06 -2.29
C LEU A 115 -0.87 14.12 -3.09
N THR A 116 -1.60 14.66 -4.05
CA THR A 116 -2.47 13.91 -4.96
C THR A 116 -1.96 14.02 -6.38
N PHE A 117 -1.80 12.88 -7.05
CA PHE A 117 -1.47 12.79 -8.47
C PHE A 117 -2.59 12.05 -9.18
N ALA A 118 -3.27 12.68 -10.13
CA ALA A 118 -4.25 12.00 -10.96
C ALA A 118 -3.64 11.79 -12.34
N LEU A 119 -3.35 10.54 -12.71
CA LEU A 119 -2.81 10.19 -14.01
C LEU A 119 -3.97 9.83 -14.95
N GLY A 120 -3.96 10.40 -16.15
CA GLY A 120 -4.96 10.06 -17.17
C GLY A 120 -4.61 8.73 -17.85
N LEU A 121 -5.63 7.94 -18.20
CA LEU A 121 -5.44 6.64 -18.85
C LEU A 121 -5.87 6.68 -20.32
N ALA A 122 -5.08 6.06 -21.19
CA ALA A 122 -5.42 5.78 -22.58
C ALA A 122 -5.86 4.31 -22.71
N GLY A 123 -7.05 3.97 -22.21
CA GLY A 123 -7.60 2.61 -22.23
C GLY A 123 -8.55 2.34 -21.06
N ILE A 124 -8.95 1.07 -20.90
CA ILE A 124 -9.72 0.61 -19.74
C ILE A 124 -8.73 0.25 -18.62
N GLY A 125 -8.94 0.84 -17.44
CA GLY A 125 -8.12 0.59 -16.25
C GLY A 125 -8.18 -0.86 -15.79
N SER A 126 -7.02 -1.51 -15.77
CA SER A 126 -6.76 -2.79 -15.09
C SER A 126 -5.52 -2.55 -14.26
N TYR A 127 -5.65 -2.41 -12.95
CA TYR A 127 -4.58 -2.02 -12.05
C TYR A 127 -3.69 -3.15 -11.50
N PRO A 128 -4.12 -4.43 -11.45
CA PRO A 128 -3.31 -5.50 -10.88
C PRO A 128 -1.92 -5.61 -11.51
N GLY A 129 -0.91 -5.75 -10.66
CA GLY A 129 0.50 -5.81 -11.07
C GLY A 129 1.14 -4.44 -11.33
N THR A 130 0.40 -3.34 -11.21
CA THR A 130 1.01 -2.01 -11.17
C THR A 130 1.84 -1.86 -9.91
N VAL A 131 3.09 -1.43 -10.07
CA VAL A 131 4.03 -1.16 -8.98
C VAL A 131 4.34 0.32 -8.97
N VAL A 132 4.15 0.95 -7.81
CA VAL A 132 4.51 2.34 -7.56
C VAL A 132 5.68 2.35 -6.61
N THR A 133 6.79 2.96 -7.01
CA THR A 133 7.99 3.12 -6.19
C THR A 133 8.25 4.59 -5.94
N VAL A 134 8.54 4.93 -4.69
CA VAL A 134 8.93 6.28 -4.31
C VAL A 134 10.38 6.25 -3.87
N THR A 135 11.22 7.09 -4.47
CA THR A 135 12.62 7.24 -4.08
C THR A 135 12.94 8.69 -3.74
N ASP A 136 13.93 8.90 -2.89
CA ASP A 136 14.47 10.23 -2.64
C ASP A 136 15.33 10.72 -3.83
N ALA A 137 15.96 11.89 -3.64
CA ALA A 137 16.83 12.51 -4.64
C ALA A 137 18.13 11.73 -4.88
N ASP A 138 18.59 10.95 -3.89
CA ASP A 138 19.80 10.12 -3.95
C ASP A 138 19.51 8.72 -4.51
N GLY A 139 18.23 8.40 -4.74
CA GLY A 139 17.74 7.13 -5.26
C GLY A 139 17.45 6.07 -4.19
N ALA A 140 17.46 6.44 -2.89
CA ALA A 140 17.06 5.52 -1.83
C ALA A 140 15.55 5.28 -1.86
N LEU A 141 15.15 4.03 -1.63
CA LEU A 141 13.74 3.65 -1.62
C LEU A 141 13.06 4.17 -0.36
N LEU A 142 12.00 4.97 -0.54
CA LEU A 142 11.19 5.52 0.55
C LEU A 142 9.89 4.74 0.75
N ALA A 143 9.25 4.30 -0.33
CA ALA A 143 8.01 3.54 -0.26
C ALA A 143 7.79 2.69 -1.52
N THR A 144 7.00 1.62 -1.39
CA THR A 144 6.52 0.84 -2.53
C THR A 144 5.08 0.42 -2.30
N LEU A 145 4.27 0.50 -3.35
CA LEU A 145 2.91 -0.03 -3.41
C LEU A 145 2.81 -0.98 -4.60
N THR A 146 2.28 -2.18 -4.36
CA THR A 146 1.89 -3.11 -5.42
C THR A 146 0.38 -3.27 -5.38
N ILE A 147 -0.27 -3.10 -6.53
CA ILE A 147 -1.71 -3.31 -6.63
C ILE A 147 -1.98 -4.79 -6.85
N ALA A 148 -2.62 -5.41 -5.86
CA ALA A 148 -3.00 -6.82 -5.90
C ALA A 148 -4.31 -7.06 -6.68
N LEU A 149 -4.53 -8.32 -7.07
CA LEU A 149 -5.74 -8.83 -7.73
C LEU A 149 -6.93 -8.91 -6.76
#